data_AF-A0A9X1I2P5-F1
#
_entry.id   AF-A0A9X1I2P5-F1
#
_cell.length_a   1.000
_cell.length_b   1.000
_cell.length_c   1.000
_cell.angle_alpha   90.00
_cell.angle_beta   90.00
_cell.angle_gamma   90.00
#
_symmetry.space_group_name_H-M   'P 1'
#
loop_
_entity.id
_entity.type
_entity.pdbx_description
1 polymer ?
#
loop_
_entity_poly.entity_id
_entity_poly.type
_entity_poly.pdbx_seq_one_letter_code
_entity_poly.pdbx_strand_id
1 'polypeptide(L)'
;MKTQILPNWCKKLGLALFIIASLINGSLNFINNSIYKYSTKLPGIDASKLGTESDLGYEILGLLNAVTGGAVIYGIDFVAIIAILIYMISKEKVEDDYIDKLRLESFQLTFIIGLLVTIFLYVLAKDLKLTLDYFIFPLLWSYIIIFFIKRKMYL
;
A
#
# COMPACT_ATOMS: atom_id res chain seq x y z
N MET A 1 17.26 -23.84 8.15
CA MET A 1 17.65 -22.97 9.29
C MET A 1 16.42 -22.19 9.72
N LYS A 2 16.09 -22.17 11.03
CA LYS A 2 14.91 -21.50 11.60
C LYS A 2 15.13 -19.98 11.70
N THR A 3 15.25 -19.26 10.57
CA THR A 3 15.44 -17.80 10.58
C THR A 3 14.09 -17.06 10.60
N GLN A 4 13.34 -17.23 11.69
CA GLN A 4 12.16 -16.40 11.97
C GLN A 4 12.36 -15.76 13.34
N ILE A 5 12.50 -14.44 13.33
CA ILE A 5 13.01 -13.63 14.45
C ILE A 5 11.85 -13.09 15.33
N LEU A 6 10.67 -12.89 14.75
CA LEU A 6 9.57 -12.15 15.38
C LEU A 6 8.44 -13.08 15.89
N PRO A 7 7.91 -12.84 17.11
CA PRO A 7 6.83 -13.64 17.69
C PRO A 7 5.48 -13.43 17.00
N ASN A 8 4.52 -14.33 17.24
CA ASN A 8 3.23 -14.40 16.53
C ASN A 8 2.29 -13.19 16.74
N TRP A 9 2.45 -12.42 17.82
CA TRP A 9 1.65 -11.20 18.06
C TRP A 9 2.02 -10.09 17.08
N CYS A 10 3.29 -10.03 16.66
CA CYS A 10 3.76 -9.07 15.66
C CYS A 10 3.08 -9.29 14.31
N LYS A 11 2.62 -10.50 13.99
CA LYS A 11 1.89 -10.78 12.75
C LYS A 11 0.57 -10.01 12.70
N LYS A 12 -0.23 -10.09 13.76
CA LYS A 12 -1.52 -9.39 13.82
C LYS A 12 -1.32 -7.87 13.81
N LEU A 13 -0.34 -7.39 14.56
CA LEU A 13 -0.01 -5.97 14.64
C LEU A 13 0.49 -5.43 13.30
N GLY A 14 1.43 -6.12 12.65
CA GLY A 14 1.98 -5.72 11.35
C GLY A 14 0.92 -5.70 10.25
N LEU A 15 0.03 -6.70 10.22
CA LEU A 15 -1.09 -6.73 9.27
C LEU A 15 -2.07 -5.56 9.52
N ALA A 16 -2.49 -5.36 10.77
CA ALA A 16 -3.42 -4.28 11.11
C ALA A 16 -2.83 -2.90 10.79
N LEU A 17 -1.56 -2.68 11.15
CA LEU A 17 -0.85 -1.43 10.88
C LEU A 17 -0.69 -1.19 9.38
N PHE A 18 -0.34 -2.22 8.60
CA PHE A 18 -0.26 -2.11 7.14
C PHE A 18 -1.61 -1.73 6.52
N ILE A 19 -2.70 -2.40 6.92
CA ILE A 19 -4.04 -2.12 6.38
C ILE A 19 -4.45 -0.68 6.69
N ILE A 20 -4.30 -0.25 7.95
CA ILE A 20 -4.68 1.10 8.38
C ILE A 20 -3.84 2.14 7.63
N ALA A 21 -2.51 1.99 7.62
CA ALA A 21 -1.62 2.93 6.95
C ALA A 21 -1.87 2.98 5.44
N SER A 22 -2.07 1.84 4.79
CA SER A 22 -2.34 1.78 3.36
C SER A 22 -3.70 2.36 2.98
N LEU A 23 -4.73 2.20 3.81
CA LEU A 23 -6.04 2.82 3.58
C LEU A 23 -5.97 4.34 3.74
N ILE A 24 -5.25 4.82 4.76
CA ILE A 24 -5.01 6.26 4.98
C ILE A 24 -4.23 6.84 3.79
N ASN A 25 -3.15 6.19 3.35
CA ASN A 25 -2.40 6.69 2.20
C ASN A 25 -3.24 6.68 0.91
N GLY A 26 -4.00 5.60 0.67
CA GLY A 26 -4.89 5.50 -0.47
C GLY A 26 -5.94 6.61 -0.51
N SER A 27 -6.56 6.94 0.64
CA SER A 27 -7.55 8.01 0.73
C SER A 27 -6.94 9.39 0.54
N LEU A 28 -5.81 9.68 1.19
CA LEU A 28 -5.08 10.94 1.04
C LEU A 28 -4.66 11.18 -0.43
N ASN A 29 -4.10 10.17 -1.08
CA ASN A 29 -3.68 10.27 -2.49
C ASN A 29 -4.85 10.39 -3.45
N PHE A 30 -6.00 9.75 -3.16
CA PHE A 30 -7.21 9.90 -3.95
C PHE A 30 -7.74 11.34 -3.90
N ILE A 31 -7.79 11.93 -2.71
CA ILE A 31 -8.20 13.34 -2.50
C ILE A 31 -7.21 14.29 -3.17
N ASN A 32 -5.91 14.08 -3.01
CA ASN A 32 -4.91 14.97 -3.58
C ASN A 32 -4.93 14.95 -5.12
N ASN A 33 -5.02 13.76 -5.72
CA ASN A 33 -5.08 13.61 -7.18
C ASN A 33 -6.39 14.15 -7.78
N SER A 34 -7.51 14.08 -7.06
CA SER A 34 -8.75 14.71 -7.50
C SER A 34 -8.57 16.24 -7.58
N ILE A 35 -8.00 16.86 -6.54
CA ILE A 35 -7.74 18.31 -6.48
C ILE A 35 -6.85 18.77 -7.64
N TYR A 36 -5.69 18.14 -7.86
CA TYR A 36 -4.79 18.55 -8.94
C TYR A 36 -5.44 18.42 -10.32
N LYS A 37 -6.23 17.37 -10.55
CA LYS A 37 -6.92 17.13 -11.82
C LYS A 37 -8.05 18.12 -12.11
N TYR A 38 -8.71 18.66 -11.08
CA TYR A 38 -9.73 19.70 -11.23
C TYR A 38 -9.11 21.10 -11.33
N SER A 39 -8.08 21.42 -10.55
CA SER A 39 -7.42 22.72 -10.58
C SER A 39 -6.65 23.00 -11.89
N THR A 40 -6.05 21.99 -12.54
CA THR A 40 -5.29 22.23 -13.78
C THR A 40 -6.14 22.25 -15.06
N LYS A 41 -7.45 21.94 -14.99
CA LYS A 41 -8.34 21.91 -16.17
C LYS A 41 -9.13 23.19 -16.41
N LEU A 42 -9.13 24.16 -15.49
CA LEU A 42 -9.73 25.46 -15.70
C LEU A 42 -8.64 26.54 -15.73
N PRO A 43 -8.24 27.06 -16.91
CA PRO A 43 -7.39 28.22 -16.97
C PRO A 43 -8.21 29.43 -16.50
N GLY A 44 -7.89 29.98 -15.32
CA GLY A 44 -8.43 31.26 -14.86
C GLY A 44 -9.24 31.26 -13.57
N ILE A 45 -9.34 30.14 -12.84
CA ILE A 45 -9.89 30.17 -11.47
C ILE A 45 -8.74 30.14 -10.47
N ASP A 46 -8.54 31.27 -9.78
CA ASP A 46 -7.73 31.31 -8.57
C ASP A 46 -8.25 30.26 -7.59
N ALA A 47 -7.40 29.29 -7.23
CA ALA A 47 -7.73 28.24 -6.26
C ALA A 47 -8.15 28.79 -4.88
N SER A 48 -7.93 30.10 -4.64
CA SER A 48 -8.40 30.83 -3.46
C SER A 48 -9.91 31.12 -3.45
N LYS A 49 -10.61 30.93 -4.57
CA LYS A 49 -12.07 31.21 -4.70
C LYS A 49 -12.94 29.96 -4.81
N LEU A 50 -12.36 28.77 -4.81
CA LEU A 50 -13.11 27.51 -4.81
C LEU A 50 -13.45 27.02 -3.38
N GLY A 51 -13.67 27.95 -2.45
CA GLY A 51 -13.90 27.65 -1.05
C GLY A 51 -15.36 27.89 -0.68
N THR A 52 -16.26 26.95 -0.96
CA THR A 52 -17.53 26.86 -0.21
C THR A 52 -18.18 25.47 -0.23
N GLU A 53 -17.40 24.39 -0.23
CA GLU A 53 -17.90 23.13 0.34
C GLU A 53 -16.85 22.59 1.31
N SER A 54 -17.11 22.82 2.60
CA SER A 54 -16.36 22.29 3.73
C SER A 54 -16.59 20.79 3.83
N ASP A 55 -15.96 20.02 2.95
CA ASP A 55 -15.81 18.60 3.22
C ASP A 55 -14.71 18.46 4.27
N LEU A 56 -15.04 17.80 5.39
CA LEU A 56 -14.15 17.61 6.54
C LEU A 56 -12.78 17.07 6.12
N GLY A 57 -12.74 16.27 5.05
CA GLY A 57 -11.50 15.71 4.49
C GLY A 57 -10.53 16.76 3.92
N TYR A 58 -11.04 17.85 3.31
CA TYR A 58 -10.21 18.88 2.69
C TYR A 58 -9.53 19.77 3.74
N GLU A 59 -10.26 20.11 4.81
CA GLU A 59 -9.72 20.91 5.91
C GLU A 59 -8.63 20.16 6.68
N ILE A 60 -8.84 18.86 6.95
CA ILE A 60 -7.85 18.02 7.63
C ILE A 60 -6.58 17.87 6.78
N LEU A 61 -6.70 17.66 5.46
CA LEU A 61 -5.56 17.53 4.56
C LEU A 61 -4.75 18.84 4.47
N GLY A 62 -5.44 19.97 4.34
CA GLY A 62 -4.82 21.30 4.29
C GLY A 62 -4.07 21.65 5.57
N LEU A 63 -4.67 21.36 6.73
CA LEU A 63 -4.06 21.62 8.04
C LEU A 63 -2.86 20.67 8.30
N LEU A 64 -2.98 19.40 7.92
CA LEU A 64 -1.90 18.42 8.06
C LEU A 64 -0.69 18.80 7.18
N ASN A 65 -0.92 19.19 5.93
CA ASN A 65 0.15 19.64 5.04
C ASN A 65 0.79 20.95 5.52
N ALA A 66 0.01 21.90 6.04
CA ALA A 66 0.53 23.16 6.58
C ALA A 66 1.41 22.95 7.83
N VAL A 67 1.05 21.99 8.69
CA VAL A 67 1.82 21.68 9.91
C VAL A 67 3.07 20.86 9.62
N THR A 68 3.03 19.98 8.61
CA THR A 68 4.06 18.94 8.42
C THR A 68 4.90 19.10 7.15
N GLY A 69 4.64 20.14 6.36
CA GLY A 69 5.36 20.40 5.11
C GLY A 69 5.23 19.28 4.08
N GLY A 70 4.18 18.45 4.15
CA GLY A 70 3.96 17.30 3.26
C GLY A 70 4.80 16.05 3.59
N ALA A 71 5.63 16.06 4.64
CA ALA A 71 6.48 14.94 5.01
C ALA A 71 5.70 13.72 5.55
N VAL A 72 4.49 13.95 6.09
CA VAL A 72 3.68 12.87 6.69
C VAL A 72 3.23 11.84 5.67
N ILE A 73 2.97 12.23 4.42
CA ILE A 73 2.49 11.29 3.39
C ILE A 73 3.58 10.23 3.13
N TYR A 74 4.83 10.65 2.91
CA TYR A 74 5.96 9.72 2.73
C TYR A 74 6.26 8.89 3.99
N GLY A 75 6.09 9.48 5.17
CA GLY A 75 6.26 8.78 6.44
C GLY A 75 5.25 7.66 6.64
N ILE A 76 3.99 7.87 6.26
CA ILE A 76 2.94 6.84 6.32
C ILE A 76 3.27 5.67 5.39
N ASP A 77 3.78 5.95 4.20
CA ASP A 77 4.19 4.91 3.24
C ASP A 77 5.34 4.06 3.74
N PHE A 78 6.35 4.71 4.31
CA PHE A 78 7.46 4.02 4.95
C PHE A 78 6.96 3.11 6.09
N VAL A 79 6.08 3.63 6.96
CA VAL A 79 5.49 2.84 8.05
C VAL A 79 4.70 1.65 7.52
N ALA A 80 3.94 1.82 6.44
CA ALA A 80 3.20 0.73 5.81
C ALA A 80 4.15 -0.38 5.31
N ILE A 81 5.21 -0.01 4.58
CA ILE A 81 6.20 -0.97 4.07
C ILE A 81 6.89 -1.71 5.23
N ILE A 82 7.28 -1.00 6.30
CA ILE A 82 7.88 -1.64 7.48
C ILE A 82 6.89 -2.59 8.15
N ALA A 83 5.63 -2.19 8.29
CA ALA A 83 4.59 -3.01 8.91
C ALA A 83 4.38 -4.35 8.17
N ILE A 84 4.39 -4.33 6.84
CA ILE A 84 4.24 -5.57 6.07
C ILE A 84 5.49 -6.45 6.11
N LEU A 85 6.69 -5.86 6.18
CA LEU A 85 7.92 -6.63 6.35
C LEU A 85 7.92 -7.35 7.71
N ILE A 86 7.48 -6.67 8.77
CA ILE A 86 7.27 -7.28 10.09
C ILE A 86 6.28 -8.44 9.99
N TYR A 87 5.16 -8.26 9.26
CA TYR A 87 4.19 -9.34 9.02
C TYR A 87 4.80 -10.55 8.31
N MET A 88 5.63 -10.33 7.28
CA MET A 88 6.25 -11.40 6.49
C MET A 88 7.27 -12.21 7.31
N ILE A 89 8.01 -11.56 8.20
CA ILE A 89 9.07 -12.18 9.02
C ILE A 89 8.48 -12.84 10.29
N SER A 90 7.31 -12.40 10.74
CA SER A 90 6.68 -12.90 11.97
C SER A 90 6.27 -14.38 11.88
N LYS A 91 6.39 -15.08 13.02
CA LYS A 91 5.98 -16.48 13.20
C LYS A 91 4.47 -16.66 13.17
N GLU A 92 4.01 -17.81 12.69
CA GLU A 92 2.65 -18.27 12.89
C GLU A 92 2.48 -18.89 14.30
N LYS A 93 1.24 -19.00 14.79
CA LYS A 93 0.94 -19.64 16.09
C LYS A 93 1.33 -21.13 16.10
N VAL A 94 1.17 -21.80 14.97
CA VAL A 94 1.60 -23.19 14.73
C VAL A 94 2.43 -23.13 13.47
N GLU A 95 3.75 -23.19 13.63
CA GLU A 95 4.71 -23.19 12.51
C GLU A 95 5.06 -24.65 12.20
N ASP A 96 4.86 -25.03 10.95
CA ASP A 96 5.21 -26.33 10.40
C ASP A 96 5.92 -26.11 9.05
N ASP A 97 6.69 -27.08 8.58
CA ASP A 97 7.45 -27.02 7.32
C ASP A 97 6.53 -26.68 6.13
N TYR A 98 5.26 -27.07 6.23
CA TYR A 98 4.24 -26.71 5.25
C TYR A 98 3.97 -25.21 5.18
N ILE A 99 3.88 -24.52 6.32
CA ILE A 99 3.62 -23.07 6.37
C ILE A 99 4.80 -22.29 5.78
N ASP A 100 6.03 -22.74 6.02
CA ASP A 100 7.22 -22.14 5.42
C ASP A 100 7.21 -22.30 3.89
N LYS A 101 6.91 -23.50 3.40
CA LYS A 101 6.73 -23.74 1.96
C LYS A 101 5.61 -22.88 1.37
N LEU A 102 4.47 -22.79 2.06
CA LEU A 102 3.33 -21.98 1.64
C LEU A 102 3.71 -20.50 1.51
N ARG A 103 4.52 -19.98 2.43
CA ARG A 103 5.01 -18.60 2.42
C ARG A 103 5.89 -18.33 1.20
N LEU A 104 6.82 -19.24 0.92
CA LEU A 104 7.72 -19.16 -0.24
C LEU A 104 6.92 -19.21 -1.55
N GLU A 105 6.01 -20.16 -1.69
CA GLU A 105 5.20 -20.29 -2.90
C GLU A 105 4.28 -19.08 -3.10
N SER A 106 3.75 -18.50 -2.01
CA SER A 106 2.91 -17.30 -2.09
C SER A 106 3.72 -16.10 -2.57
N PHE A 107 4.94 -15.94 -2.06
CA PHE A 107 5.87 -14.91 -2.52
C PHE A 107 6.23 -15.08 -4.00
N GLN A 108 6.60 -16.30 -4.41
CA GLN A 108 6.93 -16.62 -5.79
C GLN A 108 5.76 -16.33 -6.73
N LEU A 109 4.55 -16.78 -6.38
CA LEU A 109 3.35 -16.57 -7.18
C LEU A 109 3.04 -15.07 -7.31
N THR A 110 3.16 -14.32 -6.22
CA THR A 110 2.96 -12.86 -6.22
C THR A 110 3.91 -12.16 -7.18
N PHE A 111 5.20 -12.53 -7.14
CA PHE A 111 6.20 -11.93 -8.02
C PHE A 111 5.95 -12.28 -9.49
N ILE A 112 5.58 -13.52 -9.78
CA ILE A 112 5.23 -13.96 -11.14
C ILE A 112 4.02 -13.16 -11.67
N ILE A 113 2.94 -13.03 -10.88
CA ILE A 113 1.78 -12.24 -11.27
C ILE A 113 2.17 -10.76 -11.47
N GLY A 114 2.94 -10.19 -10.54
CA GLY A 114 3.42 -8.82 -10.63
C GLY A 114 4.18 -8.55 -11.93
N LEU A 115 5.10 -9.46 -12.31
CA LEU A 115 5.84 -9.36 -13.57
C LEU A 115 4.94 -9.50 -14.80
N LEU A 116 3.97 -10.42 -14.78
CA LEU A 116 3.03 -10.56 -15.90
C LEU A 116 2.20 -9.29 -16.09
N VAL A 117 1.73 -8.68 -14.99
CA VAL A 117 0.99 -7.42 -15.02
C VAL A 117 1.85 -6.28 -15.55
N THR A 118 3.11 -6.16 -15.14
CA THR A 118 3.98 -5.08 -15.64
C THR A 118 4.33 -5.26 -17.12
N ILE A 119 4.60 -6.48 -17.58
CA ILE A 119 4.79 -6.77 -19.00
C ILE A 119 3.53 -6.41 -19.79
N PHE A 120 2.36 -6.80 -19.30
CA PHE A 120 1.08 -6.49 -19.93
C PHE A 120 0.85 -4.98 -20.03
N LEU A 121 1.10 -4.22 -18.96
CA LEU A 121 1.00 -2.76 -18.94
C LEU A 121 1.99 -2.12 -19.92
N TYR A 122 3.22 -2.63 -20.00
CA TYR A 122 4.24 -2.14 -20.92
C TYR A 122 3.80 -2.27 -22.39
N VAL A 123 3.16 -3.39 -22.75
CA VAL A 123 2.64 -3.61 -24.10
C VAL A 123 1.48 -2.65 -24.43
N LEU A 124 0.59 -2.39 -23.47
CA LEU A 124 -0.57 -1.52 -23.68
C LEU A 124 -0.23 -0.03 -23.69
N ALA A 125 0.71 0.40 -22.84
CA ALA A 125 1.00 1.81 -22.61
C ALA A 125 2.50 2.01 -22.40
N LYS A 126 3.25 1.99 -23.51
CA LYS A 126 4.72 2.11 -23.52
C LYS A 126 5.23 3.36 -22.78
N ASP A 127 4.50 4.47 -22.83
CA ASP A 127 4.90 5.76 -22.25
C ASP A 127 4.36 5.98 -20.82
N LEU A 128 3.78 4.95 -20.20
CA LEU A 128 3.23 5.02 -18.86
C LEU A 128 4.35 5.21 -17.83
N LYS A 129 4.41 6.40 -17.22
CA LYS A 129 5.34 6.71 -16.13
C LYS A 129 4.72 6.31 -14.79
N LEU A 130 5.05 5.11 -14.32
CA LEU A 130 4.70 4.68 -12.95
C LEU A 130 5.84 5.03 -12.00
N THR A 131 5.51 5.70 -10.89
CA THR A 131 6.43 5.80 -9.76
C THR A 131 6.53 4.44 -9.05
N LEU A 132 7.59 4.28 -8.27
CA LEU A 132 7.91 3.04 -7.56
C LEU A 132 6.77 2.58 -6.64
N ASP A 133 6.06 3.52 -6.02
CA ASP A 133 5.00 3.26 -5.03
C ASP A 133 3.80 2.55 -5.68
N TYR A 134 3.46 2.92 -6.91
CA TYR A 134 2.41 2.25 -7.70
C TYR A 134 2.76 0.80 -8.05
N PHE A 135 4.02 0.39 -7.97
CA PHE A 135 4.43 -1.00 -8.13
C PHE A 135 4.47 -1.74 -6.79
N ILE A 136 5.08 -1.14 -5.77
CA ILE A 136 5.32 -1.79 -4.46
C ILE A 136 4.01 -2.10 -3.74
N PHE A 137 3.09 -1.13 -3.62
CA PHE A 137 1.87 -1.33 -2.83
C PHE A 137 0.95 -2.42 -3.38
N PRO A 138 0.64 -2.45 -4.69
CA PRO A 138 -0.15 -3.55 -5.26
C PRO A 138 0.53 -4.92 -5.12
N LEU A 139 1.86 -4.98 -5.23
CA LEU A 139 2.62 -6.22 -5.01
C LEU A 139 2.46 -6.73 -3.57
N LEU A 140 2.56 -5.84 -2.58
CA LEU A 140 2.38 -6.19 -1.17
C LEU A 140 0.95 -6.61 -0.85
N TRP A 141 -0.06 -5.90 -1.38
CA TRP A 141 -1.47 -6.28 -1.24
C TRP A 141 -1.76 -7.65 -1.85
N SER A 142 -1.28 -7.90 -3.07
CA SER A 142 -1.46 -9.18 -3.74
C SER A 142 -0.80 -10.33 -2.98
N TYR A 143 0.38 -10.12 -2.38
CA TYR A 143 1.00 -11.11 -1.48
C TYR A 143 0.09 -11.51 -0.32
N ILE A 144 -0.49 -10.55 0.39
CA ILE A 144 -1.37 -10.83 1.53
C ILE A 144 -2.59 -11.63 1.07
N ILE A 145 -3.20 -11.22 -0.05
CA ILE A 145 -4.39 -11.86 -0.60
C ILE A 145 -4.06 -13.30 -1.01
N ILE A 146 -2.98 -13.51 -1.77
CA ILE A 146 -2.53 -14.83 -2.23
C ILE A 146 -2.22 -15.74 -1.05
N PHE A 147 -1.43 -15.25 -0.08
CA PHE A 147 -1.08 -16.00 1.12
C PHE A 147 -2.34 -16.38 1.92
N PHE A 148 -3.30 -15.47 2.06
CA PHE A 148 -4.55 -15.73 2.76
C PHE A 148 -5.43 -16.77 2.05
N ILE A 149 -5.58 -16.67 0.73
CA ILE A 149 -6.34 -17.63 -0.08
C ILE A 149 -5.69 -19.01 0.00
N LYS A 150 -4.39 -19.09 -0.28
CA LYS A 150 -3.65 -20.35 -0.20
C LYS A 150 -3.78 -20.99 1.18
N ARG A 151 -3.59 -20.20 2.24
CA ARG A 151 -3.74 -20.69 3.61
C ARG A 151 -5.11 -21.32 3.87
N LYS A 152 -6.20 -20.74 3.36
CA LYS A 152 -7.56 -21.27 3.53
C LYS A 152 -7.83 -22.54 2.71
N MET A 153 -7.11 -22.76 1.62
CA MET A 153 -7.29 -23.96 0.79
C MET A 153 -6.64 -25.21 1.39
N TYR A 154 -5.59 -25.03 2.20
CA TYR A 154 -4.75 -26.13 2.68
C TYR A 154 -4.88 -26.41 4.19
N LEU A 155 -5.59 -25.56 4.93
CA LEU A 155 -5.95 -25.74 6.35
C LEU A 155 -7.47 -25.75 6.49
#